data_AF-A0A7Y6UIZ1-F1
#
_entry.id   AF-A0A7Y6UIZ1-F1
#
_cell.length_a   1.000
_cell.length_b   1.000
_cell.length_c   1.000
_cell.angle_alpha   90.00
_cell.angle_beta   90.00
_cell.angle_gamma   90.00
#
_symmetry.space_group_name_H-M   'P 1'
#
loop_
_entity.id
_entity.type
_entity.pdbx_description
1 polymer ?
#
loop_
_entity_poly.entity_id
_entity_poly.type
_entity_poly.pdbx_seq_one_letter_code
_entity_poly.pdbx_strand_id
1 'polypeptide(L)'
;MRQFVKYWPLLLLAACGGGSRGSAVQAAPSAPAVDPYVLMPRVAAQTWYRAPAMCGQGPYQLVLPVGSAKYGEEVELVASTPRAIALHAVVMVGDKELEAVEGTFDRLGRTGGKADNTRCLADAKERLAIDRARRSGGGGGTTGTPGTAVPVGVLPPGPAASVNAELVPTTAVVDTFSVIHIRVPEEARATGNVRIKLWSIEPNDLEGVVFGLAHVVWQPGVSDAEYEAHLALVERQRLEAEERERLAREEQMRRDRERLERERLERERLEREAAARARAKVTVKVTIDPEAERRRREQQEREWEEQRKRDAALAEARRKRMEADRLELERQRREAALAAERRKQFCATHPEDRGCWGVGGLKVHLEFEAHIAERENYCRQHGEDARCWTAVKKNQIDVDAQKRITAALEPPKPSGPPPAPLAEEQPPRLSVHAEWRPGYWQWVDGTWMWLAGMWRVPEEDIASEQTTTAPAAPPPIKVEAPPPQPVRTAVWIEGFWQWNGTSWIWIPGSWQLRPSATMTWRAATWQPRGSVHVLVPGAWVRIGGRR
;
A
#
# COMPACT_ATOMS: atom_id res chain seq x y z
N MET A 1 18.63 27.22 -51.90
CA MET A 1 19.89 27.85 -51.43
C MET A 1 20.53 26.86 -50.45
N ARG A 2 21.80 26.41 -50.57
CA ARG A 2 23.09 27.13 -50.35
C ARG A 2 23.17 27.75 -48.94
N GLN A 3 24.22 27.63 -48.12
CA GLN A 3 25.50 26.84 -48.03
C GLN A 3 26.09 27.11 -46.62
N PHE A 4 27.00 26.39 -45.94
CA PHE A 4 27.93 25.25 -46.14
C PHE A 4 27.64 24.15 -45.04
N VAL A 5 28.29 22.98 -44.82
CA VAL A 5 29.61 22.31 -45.03
C VAL A 5 30.70 22.58 -43.96
N LYS A 6 31.45 21.50 -43.60
CA LYS A 6 32.70 21.31 -42.81
C LYS A 6 32.51 20.67 -41.42
N TYR A 7 33.25 19.64 -41.00
CA TYR A 7 34.16 18.70 -41.71
C TYR A 7 34.25 17.36 -40.94
N TRP A 8 34.59 16.27 -41.65
CA TRP A 8 35.04 14.98 -41.09
C TRP A 8 36.56 14.83 -41.35
N PRO A 9 37.28 13.91 -40.68
CA PRO A 9 37.50 12.62 -41.33
C PRO A 9 37.50 11.40 -40.39
N LEU A 10 37.41 10.19 -40.97
CA LEU A 10 37.73 8.93 -40.30
C LEU A 10 39.24 8.66 -40.35
N LEU A 11 39.73 7.83 -39.42
CA LEU A 11 40.76 6.84 -39.72
C LEU A 11 40.66 5.67 -38.71
N LEU A 12 40.29 4.49 -39.22
CA LEU A 12 40.31 3.23 -38.47
C LEU A 12 41.06 2.20 -39.32
N LEU A 13 42.22 1.75 -38.84
CA LEU A 13 42.97 0.65 -39.43
C LEU A 13 42.49 -0.67 -38.83
N ALA A 14 42.28 -1.67 -39.68
CA ALA A 14 41.95 -3.02 -39.25
C ALA A 14 43.23 -3.82 -38.94
N ALA A 15 43.17 -4.65 -37.89
CA ALA A 15 44.15 -5.70 -37.63
C ALA A 15 43.42 -6.94 -37.11
N CYS A 16 43.52 -8.05 -37.83
CA CYS A 16 43.00 -9.34 -37.39
C CYS A 16 44.07 -10.08 -36.57
N GLY A 17 43.68 -10.62 -35.40
CA GLY A 17 44.54 -11.48 -34.58
C GLY A 17 43.69 -12.46 -33.78
N GLY A 18 43.79 -13.75 -34.09
CA GLY A 18 43.10 -14.81 -33.36
C GLY A 18 43.84 -15.19 -32.08
N GLY A 19 43.11 -15.33 -30.97
CA GLY A 19 43.64 -15.75 -29.67
C GLY A 19 42.78 -16.86 -29.05
N SER A 20 43.43 -17.86 -28.45
CA SER A 20 42.81 -19.08 -27.94
C SER A 20 41.83 -18.85 -26.76
N ARG A 21 40.84 -19.75 -26.66
CA ARG A 21 39.89 -19.87 -25.55
C ARG A 21 40.58 -19.78 -24.18
N GLY A 22 40.14 -18.84 -23.35
CA GLY A 22 40.26 -18.91 -21.89
C GLY A 22 38.86 -19.00 -21.27
N SER A 23 38.64 -19.97 -20.39
CA SER A 23 37.33 -20.13 -19.72
C SER A 23 37.13 -19.03 -18.68
N ALA A 24 36.50 -17.93 -19.07
CA ALA A 24 35.95 -16.96 -18.13
C ALA A 24 34.80 -17.62 -17.36
N VAL A 25 35.10 -18.18 -16.18
CA VAL A 25 34.08 -18.53 -15.19
C VAL A 25 33.33 -17.24 -14.87
N GLN A 26 32.05 -17.19 -15.24
CA GLN A 26 31.21 -16.05 -14.89
C GLN A 26 31.04 -16.04 -13.37
N ALA A 27 31.72 -15.11 -12.71
CA ALA A 27 31.49 -14.83 -11.31
C ALA A 27 30.00 -14.49 -11.14
N ALA A 28 29.35 -15.13 -10.16
CA ALA A 28 27.97 -14.81 -9.83
C ALA A 28 27.85 -13.30 -9.53
N PRO A 29 26.73 -12.65 -9.89
CA PRO A 29 26.53 -11.24 -9.57
C PRO A 29 26.68 -11.07 -8.06
N SER A 30 27.66 -10.27 -7.65
CA SER A 30 27.88 -9.95 -6.25
C SER A 30 26.59 -9.36 -5.68
N ALA A 31 26.18 -9.83 -4.50
CA ALA A 31 25.07 -9.23 -3.77
C ALA A 31 25.25 -7.69 -3.70
N PRO A 32 24.16 -6.90 -3.79
CA PRO A 32 24.26 -5.45 -3.74
C PRO A 32 25.06 -5.05 -2.49
N ALA A 33 26.11 -4.26 -2.69
CA ALA A 33 26.97 -3.82 -1.60
C ALA A 33 26.12 -3.10 -0.55
N VAL A 34 26.01 -3.69 0.64
CA VAL A 34 25.24 -3.11 1.74
C VAL A 34 25.93 -1.82 2.15
N ASP A 35 25.16 -0.74 2.24
CA ASP A 35 25.66 0.56 2.68
C ASP A 35 26.24 0.42 4.10
N PRO A 36 27.56 0.64 4.29
CA PRO A 36 28.22 0.35 5.56
C PRO A 36 27.92 1.41 6.63
N TYR A 37 27.22 2.50 6.28
CA TYR A 37 26.71 3.50 7.21
C TYR A 37 25.30 3.19 7.72
N VAL A 38 24.64 2.13 7.22
CA VAL A 38 23.39 1.63 7.79
C VAL A 38 23.68 0.94 9.13
N LEU A 39 22.94 1.33 10.17
CA LEU A 39 22.96 0.63 11.46
C LEU A 39 22.39 -0.79 11.27
N MET A 40 23.14 -1.80 11.70
CA MET A 40 22.75 -3.20 11.66
C MET A 40 22.52 -3.74 13.07
N PRO A 41 21.51 -4.60 13.28
CA PRO A 41 21.32 -5.29 14.56
C PRO A 41 22.37 -6.40 14.71
N ARG A 42 23.00 -6.49 15.89
CA ARG A 42 23.94 -7.55 16.28
C ARG A 42 23.57 -8.09 17.64
N VAL A 43 23.51 -9.41 17.79
CA VAL A 43 23.34 -10.05 19.10
C VAL A 43 24.64 -9.87 19.89
N ALA A 44 24.63 -9.00 20.91
CA ALA A 44 25.77 -8.74 21.79
C ALA A 44 25.92 -9.83 22.85
N ALA A 45 24.80 -10.34 23.35
CA ALA A 45 24.73 -11.47 24.26
C ALA A 45 23.46 -12.28 24.01
N GLN A 46 23.54 -13.60 24.14
CA GLN A 46 22.36 -14.47 24.20
C GLN A 46 22.56 -15.54 25.26
N THR A 47 21.59 -15.70 26.16
CA THR A 47 21.64 -16.66 27.27
C THR A 47 20.37 -17.49 27.28
N TRP A 48 20.51 -18.81 27.38
CA TRP A 48 19.39 -19.76 27.40
C TRP A 48 19.25 -20.41 28.77
N TYR A 49 18.01 -20.52 29.24
CA TYR A 49 17.63 -20.94 30.58
C TYR A 49 16.63 -22.09 30.52
N ARG A 50 16.88 -23.16 31.28
CA ARG A 50 15.91 -24.22 31.57
C ARG A 50 15.24 -23.97 32.92
N ALA A 51 13.94 -24.23 33.02
CA ALA A 51 13.21 -24.15 34.28
C ALA A 51 13.66 -25.25 35.28
N PRO A 52 13.72 -24.97 36.60
CA PRO A 52 14.27 -25.89 37.60
C PRO A 52 13.39 -27.12 37.90
N ALA A 53 12.21 -27.24 37.29
CA ALA A 53 11.29 -28.37 37.47
C ALA A 53 10.49 -28.63 36.19
N MET A 54 10.19 -29.90 35.91
CA MET A 54 9.36 -30.29 34.76
C MET A 54 7.94 -29.73 34.86
N CYS A 55 7.32 -29.78 36.04
CA CYS A 55 6.03 -29.12 36.27
C CYS A 55 6.26 -27.77 36.96
N GLY A 56 5.99 -26.68 36.25
CA GLY A 56 6.38 -25.33 36.68
C GLY A 56 5.38 -24.26 36.28
N GLN A 57 5.11 -23.33 37.21
CA GLN A 57 4.13 -22.25 37.02
C GLN A 57 4.77 -20.85 37.00
N GLY A 58 5.96 -20.68 37.59
CA GLY A 58 6.55 -19.37 37.89
C GLY A 58 6.06 -18.81 39.25
N PRO A 59 6.28 -17.51 39.52
CA PRO A 59 6.94 -16.54 38.65
C PRO A 59 8.45 -16.78 38.58
N TYR A 60 8.98 -16.88 37.36
CA TYR A 60 10.41 -16.79 37.09
C TYR A 60 10.76 -15.32 36.80
N GLN A 61 11.96 -14.88 37.18
CA GLN A 61 12.46 -13.56 36.85
C GLN A 61 13.86 -13.67 36.23
N LEU A 62 14.00 -13.13 35.02
CA LEU A 62 15.26 -12.96 34.33
C LEU A 62 15.67 -11.48 34.40
N VAL A 63 16.97 -11.19 34.37
CA VAL A 63 17.52 -9.82 34.40
C VAL A 63 18.62 -9.72 33.35
N LEU A 64 18.60 -8.66 32.56
CA LEU A 64 19.53 -8.43 31.47
C LEU A 64 20.11 -7.01 31.59
N PRO A 65 21.45 -6.84 31.60
CA PRO A 65 22.05 -5.52 31.59
C PRO A 65 21.83 -4.83 30.24
N VAL A 66 21.58 -3.52 30.28
CA VAL A 66 21.35 -2.65 29.11
C VAL A 66 22.03 -1.29 29.33
N GLY A 67 22.01 -0.41 28.33
CA GLY A 67 22.53 0.95 28.40
C GLY A 67 23.97 1.10 27.90
N SER A 68 24.60 0.02 27.45
CA SER A 68 25.96 0.03 26.90
C SER A 68 26.03 0.36 25.40
N ALA A 69 24.89 0.33 24.69
CA ALA A 69 24.84 0.51 23.24
C ALA A 69 24.57 1.96 22.82
N LYS A 70 25.54 2.54 22.12
CA LYS A 70 25.54 3.94 21.66
C LYS A 70 24.41 4.29 20.68
N TYR A 71 24.23 3.48 19.62
CA TYR A 71 23.27 3.77 18.54
C TYR A 71 21.88 3.12 18.76
N GLY A 72 21.71 2.39 19.86
CA GLY A 72 20.47 1.75 20.27
C GLY A 72 20.65 0.28 20.61
N GLU A 73 19.69 -0.25 21.37
CA GLU A 73 19.62 -1.66 21.75
C GLU A 73 18.17 -2.11 21.92
N GLU A 74 17.99 -3.42 21.88
CA GLU A 74 16.72 -4.13 21.93
C GLU A 74 16.89 -5.37 22.80
N VAL A 75 15.78 -5.81 23.40
CA VAL A 75 15.72 -7.01 24.23
C VAL A 75 14.65 -7.92 23.64
N GLU A 76 15.06 -9.14 23.33
CA GLU A 76 14.17 -10.18 22.83
C GLU A 76 14.10 -11.33 23.85
N LEU A 77 12.87 -11.63 24.28
CA LEU A 77 12.52 -12.88 24.94
C LEU A 77 12.18 -13.89 23.86
N VAL A 78 12.96 -14.96 23.78
CA VAL A 78 12.82 -16.05 22.82
C VAL A 78 12.40 -17.32 23.58
N ALA A 79 11.66 -18.21 22.94
CA ALA A 79 11.38 -19.55 23.48
C ALA A 79 11.63 -20.63 22.43
N SER A 80 11.97 -21.83 22.91
CA SER A 80 11.87 -23.08 22.15
C SER A 80 11.13 -24.10 23.00
N THR A 81 10.18 -24.81 22.39
CA THR A 81 9.28 -25.72 23.10
C THR A 81 8.92 -26.95 22.28
N PRO A 82 8.93 -28.16 22.86
CA PRO A 82 8.42 -29.37 22.22
C PRO A 82 6.89 -29.49 22.31
N ARG A 83 6.16 -28.54 22.90
CA ARG A 83 4.69 -28.63 23.10
C ARG A 83 4.02 -27.25 23.28
N ALA A 84 2.69 -27.19 23.24
CA ALA A 84 1.98 -25.93 23.50
C ALA A 84 2.13 -25.53 24.98
N ILE A 85 2.52 -24.27 25.26
CA ILE A 85 2.72 -23.75 26.62
C ILE A 85 1.91 -22.47 26.86
N ALA A 86 1.34 -22.32 28.05
CA ALA A 86 0.69 -21.08 28.47
C ALA A 86 1.70 -20.16 29.15
N LEU A 87 1.76 -18.89 28.75
CA LEU A 87 2.74 -17.94 29.23
C LEU A 87 2.14 -16.53 29.33
N HIS A 88 2.33 -15.91 30.49
CA HIS A 88 2.35 -14.46 30.64
C HIS A 88 3.81 -14.06 30.78
N ALA A 89 4.26 -13.09 29.98
CA ALA A 89 5.57 -12.49 30.09
C ALA A 89 5.44 -10.97 30.17
N VAL A 90 6.21 -10.33 31.06
CA VAL A 90 6.16 -8.88 31.29
C VAL A 90 7.57 -8.31 31.41
N VAL A 91 7.84 -7.25 30.65
CA VAL A 91 9.10 -6.51 30.63
C VAL A 91 9.01 -5.27 31.51
N MET A 92 9.91 -5.17 32.49
CA MET A 92 9.91 -4.17 33.55
C MET A 92 11.23 -3.38 33.58
N VAL A 93 11.14 -2.08 33.81
CA VAL A 93 12.28 -1.15 33.96
C VAL A 93 12.05 -0.29 35.20
N GLY A 94 12.96 -0.38 36.17
CA GLY A 94 12.58 -0.07 37.55
C GLY A 94 11.30 -0.84 37.89
N ASP A 95 10.30 -0.16 38.44
CA ASP A 95 8.96 -0.71 38.69
C ASP A 95 7.91 -0.29 37.63
N LYS A 96 8.35 0.28 36.50
CA LYS A 96 7.51 0.59 35.33
C LYS A 96 7.39 -0.62 34.41
N GLU A 97 6.18 -0.94 33.98
CA GLU A 97 5.93 -1.91 32.91
C GLU A 97 6.14 -1.25 31.54
N LEU A 98 6.85 -1.93 30.64
CA LEU A 98 7.07 -1.48 29.26
C LEU A 98 6.20 -2.23 28.26
N GLU A 99 6.17 -3.56 28.35
CA GLU A 99 5.40 -4.42 27.47
C GLU A 99 5.02 -5.73 28.17
N ALA A 100 3.86 -6.28 27.81
CA ALA A 100 3.33 -7.52 28.35
C ALA A 100 2.69 -8.35 27.23
N VAL A 101 2.86 -9.67 27.28
CA VAL A 101 2.12 -10.62 26.43
C VAL A 101 1.51 -11.73 27.28
N GLU A 102 0.33 -12.19 26.88
CA GLU A 102 -0.38 -13.32 27.48
C GLU A 102 -0.90 -14.21 26.35
N GLY A 103 -0.68 -15.52 26.46
CA GLY A 103 -1.22 -16.47 25.50
C GLY A 103 -0.83 -17.92 25.75
N THR A 104 -1.37 -18.81 24.93
CA THR A 104 -0.79 -20.14 24.68
C THR A 104 -0.01 -20.08 23.38
N PHE A 105 1.22 -20.56 23.37
CA PHE A 105 2.13 -20.56 22.23
C PHE A 105 2.42 -22.00 21.78
N ASP A 106 2.30 -22.29 20.48
CA ASP A 106 2.70 -23.58 19.90
C ASP A 106 4.22 -23.64 19.58
N ARG A 107 4.67 -24.77 19.00
CA ARG A 107 6.08 -24.99 18.61
C ARG A 107 6.63 -23.96 17.60
N LEU A 108 5.77 -23.18 16.95
CA LEU A 108 6.09 -22.20 15.94
C LEU A 108 5.75 -20.77 16.42
N GLY A 109 5.53 -20.59 17.72
CA GLY A 109 5.15 -19.31 18.34
C GLY A 109 3.74 -18.82 18.02
N ARG A 110 2.89 -19.66 17.40
CA ARG A 110 1.53 -19.25 17.05
C ARG A 110 0.66 -19.22 18.29
N THR A 111 -0.14 -18.18 18.41
CA THR A 111 -0.99 -17.95 19.59
C THR A 111 -2.34 -18.64 19.47
N GLY A 112 -2.76 -19.33 20.54
CA GLY A 112 -4.10 -19.94 20.68
C GLY A 112 -4.09 -21.39 21.14
N GLY A 113 -5.27 -22.00 21.19
CA GLY A 113 -5.46 -23.39 21.63
C GLY A 113 -5.46 -23.54 23.16
N LYS A 114 -4.83 -24.61 23.66
CA LYS A 114 -4.62 -24.91 25.07
C LYS A 114 -3.20 -25.43 25.28
N ALA A 115 -2.61 -25.15 26.44
CA ALA A 115 -1.33 -25.72 26.82
C ALA A 115 -1.41 -27.25 26.95
N ASP A 116 -0.33 -27.95 26.61
CA ASP A 116 -0.19 -29.39 26.83
C ASP A 116 0.41 -29.64 28.22
N ASN A 117 -0.41 -29.37 29.24
CA ASN A 117 -0.05 -29.43 30.65
C ASN A 117 -0.69 -30.63 31.39
N THR A 118 -1.32 -31.56 30.67
CA THR A 118 -2.14 -32.66 31.23
C THR A 118 -1.46 -33.44 32.35
N ARG A 119 -0.17 -33.76 32.20
CA ARG A 119 0.68 -34.44 33.19
C ARG A 119 0.80 -33.64 34.49
N CYS A 120 1.05 -32.35 34.38
CA CYS A 120 1.25 -31.46 35.53
C CYS A 120 -0.06 -31.07 36.21
N LEU A 121 -1.17 -30.99 35.46
CA LEU A 121 -2.51 -30.90 36.03
C LEU A 121 -2.91 -32.15 36.81
N ALA A 122 -2.46 -33.34 36.42
CA ALA A 122 -2.70 -34.58 37.17
C ALA A 122 -1.92 -34.59 38.49
N ASP A 123 -0.61 -34.36 38.45
CA ASP A 123 0.26 -34.27 39.63
C ASP A 123 -0.23 -33.20 40.63
N ALA A 124 -0.58 -32.00 40.14
CA ALA A 124 -1.14 -30.94 40.99
C ALA A 124 -2.45 -31.37 41.69
N LYS A 125 -3.35 -32.07 40.99
CA LYS A 125 -4.61 -32.58 41.56
C LYS A 125 -4.35 -33.69 42.59
N GLU A 126 -3.41 -34.59 42.34
CA GLU A 126 -3.03 -35.65 43.26
C GLU A 126 -2.43 -35.10 44.56
N ARG A 127 -1.49 -34.15 44.47
CA ARG A 127 -0.93 -33.45 45.64
C ARG A 127 -2.00 -32.74 46.46
N LEU A 128 -2.93 -32.04 45.81
CA LEU A 128 -4.07 -31.38 46.48
C LEU A 128 -5.03 -32.38 47.13
N ALA A 129 -5.19 -33.57 46.57
CA ALA A 129 -5.97 -34.65 47.20
C ALA A 129 -5.26 -35.23 48.42
N ILE A 130 -3.95 -35.47 48.35
CA ILE A 130 -3.12 -35.94 49.48
C ILE A 130 -3.12 -34.93 50.63
N ASP A 131 -2.96 -33.63 50.36
CA ASP A 131 -2.98 -32.60 51.40
C ASP A 131 -4.38 -32.38 52.00
N ARG A 132 -5.45 -32.57 51.22
CA ARG A 132 -6.81 -32.67 51.78
C ARG A 132 -6.95 -33.89 52.69
N ALA A 133 -6.51 -35.06 52.24
CA ALA A 133 -6.57 -36.31 53.02
C ALA A 133 -5.81 -36.17 54.36
N ARG A 134 -4.63 -35.55 54.35
CA ARG A 134 -3.84 -35.22 55.55
C ARG A 134 -4.59 -34.26 56.48
N ARG A 135 -5.23 -33.22 55.97
CA ARG A 135 -6.03 -32.27 56.77
C ARG A 135 -7.31 -32.90 57.33
N SER A 136 -7.93 -33.86 56.64
CA SER A 136 -9.09 -34.61 57.15
C SER A 136 -8.73 -35.77 58.09
N GLY A 137 -7.48 -36.26 58.05
CA GLY A 137 -7.00 -37.38 58.87
C GLY A 137 -6.58 -37.01 60.30
N GLY A 138 -6.66 -35.73 60.69
CA GLY A 138 -6.22 -35.21 61.99
C GLY A 138 -7.14 -35.56 63.17
N GLY A 139 -7.44 -36.85 63.37
CA GLY A 139 -8.41 -37.34 64.35
C GLY A 139 -7.87 -38.46 65.26
N GLY A 140 -6.78 -38.20 65.98
CA GLY A 140 -6.21 -39.15 66.95
C GLY A 140 -4.98 -38.56 67.65
N GLY A 141 -5.09 -38.29 68.95
CA GLY A 141 -4.07 -37.56 69.70
C GLY A 141 -3.14 -38.44 70.54
N THR A 142 -1.89 -38.02 70.67
CA THR A 142 -0.99 -38.38 71.76
C THR A 142 -0.48 -37.11 72.42
N THR A 143 -0.46 -37.08 73.75
CA THR A 143 -0.16 -35.89 74.55
C THR A 143 1.34 -35.57 74.56
N GLY A 144 1.71 -34.37 74.13
CA GLY A 144 3.06 -33.79 74.29
C GLY A 144 2.98 -32.39 74.90
N THR A 145 3.63 -32.20 76.04
CA THR A 145 3.67 -30.92 76.79
C THR A 145 4.38 -29.81 75.99
N PRO A 146 3.91 -28.55 76.02
CA PRO A 146 4.26 -27.57 74.98
C PRO A 146 5.70 -27.01 75.10
N GLY A 147 6.44 -27.07 74.00
CA GLY A 147 7.72 -26.40 73.82
C GLY A 147 7.59 -25.09 73.04
N THR A 148 7.87 -23.98 73.71
CA THR A 148 8.26 -22.64 73.21
C THR A 148 7.84 -22.24 71.79
N ALA A 149 6.90 -21.31 71.68
CA ALA A 149 6.67 -20.56 70.44
C ALA A 149 7.92 -19.72 70.09
N VAL A 150 8.63 -20.09 69.02
CA VAL A 150 9.68 -19.25 68.42
C VAL A 150 8.98 -18.11 67.65
N PRO A 151 9.27 -16.83 67.95
CA PRO A 151 8.69 -15.73 67.18
C PRO A 151 9.25 -15.75 65.76
N VAL A 152 8.37 -15.61 64.76
CA VAL A 152 8.77 -15.36 63.37
C VAL A 152 9.28 -13.93 63.27
N GLY A 153 10.55 -13.74 63.65
CA GLY A 153 11.26 -12.48 63.52
C GLY A 153 11.40 -12.10 62.05
N VAL A 154 10.89 -10.93 61.68
CA VAL A 154 11.08 -10.36 60.34
C VAL A 154 12.55 -9.99 60.18
N LEU A 155 13.33 -10.87 59.55
CA LEU A 155 14.64 -10.51 59.02
C LEU A 155 14.43 -9.61 57.78
N PRO A 156 15.23 -8.54 57.62
CA PRO A 156 15.13 -7.64 56.47
C PRO A 156 15.51 -8.38 55.18
N PRO A 157 15.03 -7.93 54.01
CA PRO A 157 15.32 -8.58 52.74
C PRO A 157 16.81 -8.46 52.40
N GLY A 158 17.53 -9.58 52.54
CA GLY A 158 18.79 -9.80 51.84
C GLY A 158 18.57 -9.79 50.31
N PRO A 159 19.63 -9.65 49.50
CA PRO A 159 19.51 -9.54 48.05
C PRO A 159 18.79 -10.76 47.46
N ALA A 160 17.82 -10.50 46.58
CA ALA A 160 17.01 -11.54 45.96
C ALA A 160 17.91 -12.50 45.16
N ALA A 161 17.97 -13.76 45.58
CA ALA A 161 18.69 -14.79 44.85
C ALA A 161 18.11 -14.96 43.45
N SER A 162 18.96 -14.80 42.43
CA SER A 162 18.66 -15.22 41.06
C SER A 162 18.23 -16.68 41.05
N VAL A 163 17.11 -16.99 40.39
CA VAL A 163 16.55 -18.35 40.35
C VAL A 163 17.59 -19.35 39.80
N ASN A 164 17.66 -20.55 40.39
CA ASN A 164 18.50 -21.66 39.94
C ASN A 164 18.03 -22.25 38.59
N ALA A 165 18.06 -21.45 37.53
CA ALA A 165 17.84 -21.90 36.16
C ALA A 165 19.14 -22.48 35.60
N GLU A 166 19.06 -23.65 34.97
CA GLU A 166 20.22 -24.28 34.33
C GLU A 166 20.54 -23.56 33.01
N LEU A 167 21.81 -23.22 32.80
CA LEU A 167 22.29 -22.59 31.56
C LEU A 167 22.40 -23.63 30.45
N VAL A 168 21.76 -23.36 29.32
CA VAL A 168 21.78 -24.24 28.14
C VAL A 168 22.74 -23.67 27.09
N PRO A 169 23.65 -24.47 26.50
CA PRO A 169 24.49 -24.02 25.40
C PRO A 169 23.66 -23.61 24.19
N THR A 170 23.90 -22.42 23.63
CA THR A 170 23.16 -21.86 22.48
C THR A 170 23.12 -22.79 21.27
N THR A 171 24.18 -23.58 21.05
CA THR A 171 24.27 -24.57 19.95
C THR A 171 23.35 -25.79 20.11
N ALA A 172 22.70 -25.96 21.26
CA ALA A 172 21.76 -27.06 21.53
C ALA A 172 20.28 -26.66 21.37
N VAL A 173 19.99 -25.41 20.95
CA VAL A 173 18.62 -24.89 20.81
C VAL A 173 18.27 -24.73 19.34
N VAL A 174 17.08 -25.22 18.96
CA VAL A 174 16.51 -25.15 17.61
C VAL A 174 15.02 -24.77 17.70
N ASP A 175 14.38 -24.51 16.57
CA ASP A 175 12.93 -24.21 16.46
C ASP A 175 12.47 -23.13 17.45
N THR A 176 13.17 -21.99 17.40
CA THR A 176 12.98 -20.84 18.29
C THR A 176 11.97 -19.84 17.74
N PHE A 177 11.15 -19.24 18.62
CA PHE A 177 10.24 -18.15 18.27
C PHE A 177 10.35 -16.97 19.25
N SER A 178 10.06 -15.77 18.76
CA SER A 178 10.00 -14.55 19.57
C SER A 178 8.71 -14.51 20.40
N VAL A 179 8.83 -14.15 21.67
CA VAL A 179 7.73 -14.03 22.64
C VAL A 179 7.42 -12.56 22.91
N ILE A 180 8.46 -11.74 23.14
CA ILE A 180 8.42 -10.28 23.23
C ILE A 180 9.71 -9.74 22.63
N HIS A 181 9.63 -8.67 21.83
CA HIS A 181 10.79 -7.98 21.26
C HIS A 181 10.61 -6.46 21.42
N ILE A 182 11.32 -5.86 22.39
CA ILE A 182 11.24 -4.41 22.64
C ILE A 182 12.51 -3.67 22.25
N ARG A 183 12.38 -2.42 21.80
CA ARG A 183 13.49 -1.47 21.76
C ARG A 183 13.64 -0.80 23.13
N VAL A 184 14.85 -0.80 23.68
CA VAL A 184 15.10 -0.29 25.04
C VAL A 184 15.00 1.24 25.04
N PRO A 185 14.05 1.83 25.79
CA PRO A 185 13.89 3.28 25.87
C PRO A 185 15.01 3.90 26.70
N GLU A 186 15.26 5.19 26.51
CA GLU A 186 16.40 5.89 27.13
C GLU A 186 16.33 5.91 28.67
N GLU A 187 15.12 6.03 29.23
CA GLU A 187 14.84 5.85 30.67
C GLU A 187 15.34 4.51 31.23
N ALA A 188 15.35 3.44 30.42
CA ALA A 188 15.81 2.13 30.83
C ALA A 188 17.35 2.01 30.82
N ARG A 189 18.02 2.70 29.89
CA ARG A 189 19.48 2.78 29.84
C ARG A 189 20.04 3.41 31.11
N ALA A 190 19.36 4.44 31.63
CA ALA A 190 19.70 5.05 32.92
C ALA A 190 19.57 4.09 34.12
N THR A 191 18.70 3.07 34.07
CA THR A 191 18.60 2.03 35.11
C THR A 191 19.58 0.86 34.92
N GLY A 192 20.24 0.79 33.76
CA GLY A 192 21.25 -0.22 33.42
C GLY A 192 20.76 -1.67 33.32
N ASN A 193 19.48 -1.97 33.60
CA ASN A 193 18.94 -3.33 33.61
C ASN A 193 17.46 -3.37 33.19
N VAL A 194 17.11 -4.37 32.39
CA VAL A 194 15.72 -4.79 32.13
C VAL A 194 15.42 -6.05 32.95
N ARG A 195 14.24 -6.11 33.59
CA ARG A 195 13.75 -7.31 34.31
C ARG A 195 12.60 -7.93 33.52
N ILE A 196 12.62 -9.23 33.27
CA ILE A 196 11.53 -9.95 32.59
C ILE A 196 10.94 -10.97 33.55
N LYS A 197 9.62 -10.89 33.79
CA LYS A 197 8.86 -11.82 34.64
C LYS A 197 8.06 -12.79 33.78
N LEU A 198 8.09 -14.07 34.10
CA LEU A 198 7.44 -15.16 33.35
C LEU A 198 6.57 -16.01 34.28
N TRP A 199 5.28 -16.21 33.99
CA TRP A 199 4.41 -17.10 34.77
C TRP A 199 3.26 -17.69 33.94
N SER A 200 2.39 -18.46 34.59
CA SER A 200 1.21 -19.14 34.02
C SER A 200 0.09 -19.27 35.05
N ILE A 201 -1.17 -19.36 34.62
CA ILE A 201 -2.34 -19.59 35.51
C ILE A 201 -2.41 -21.04 36.00
N GLU A 202 -1.97 -21.98 35.17
CA GLU A 202 -1.84 -23.42 35.49
C GLU A 202 -0.38 -23.86 35.32
N PRO A 203 0.13 -24.82 36.11
CA PRO A 203 1.49 -25.35 35.91
C PRO A 203 1.66 -25.97 34.51
N ASN A 204 2.66 -25.53 33.75
CA ASN A 204 3.03 -26.12 32.47
C ASN A 204 3.85 -27.40 32.64
N ASP A 205 3.83 -28.28 31.64
CA ASP A 205 4.91 -29.25 31.43
C ASP A 205 6.04 -28.57 30.63
N LEU A 206 7.11 -28.23 31.34
CA LEU A 206 8.31 -27.54 30.87
C LEU A 206 9.44 -28.52 30.48
N GLU A 207 9.17 -29.84 30.44
CA GLU A 207 10.16 -30.82 29.98
C GLU A 207 10.51 -30.58 28.51
N GLY A 208 11.78 -30.24 28.27
CA GLY A 208 12.32 -29.83 26.97
C GLY A 208 12.14 -28.35 26.62
N VAL A 209 11.41 -27.55 27.42
CA VAL A 209 11.23 -26.11 27.18
C VAL A 209 12.47 -25.34 27.63
N VAL A 210 12.88 -24.34 26.82
CA VAL A 210 13.95 -23.39 27.14
C VAL A 210 13.55 -21.97 26.77
N PHE A 211 13.95 -21.01 27.60
CA PHE A 211 13.73 -19.58 27.38
C PHE A 211 15.06 -18.88 27.14
N GLY A 212 15.15 -18.11 26.07
CA GLY A 212 16.31 -17.33 25.68
C GLY A 212 16.09 -15.85 25.95
N LEU A 213 17.12 -15.15 26.39
CA LEU A 213 17.20 -13.70 26.27
C LEU A 213 18.30 -13.34 25.28
N ALA A 214 17.99 -12.51 24.29
CA ALA A 214 18.97 -11.86 23.44
C ALA A 214 19.03 -10.35 23.75
N HIS A 215 20.25 -9.84 23.95
CA HIS A 215 20.57 -8.42 23.89
C HIS A 215 21.04 -8.11 22.48
N VAL A 216 20.25 -7.33 21.74
CA VAL A 216 20.58 -6.90 20.38
C VAL A 216 21.04 -5.45 20.45
N VAL A 217 22.19 -5.14 19.86
CA VAL A 217 22.74 -3.78 19.78
C VAL A 217 22.83 -3.33 18.33
N TRP A 218 22.52 -2.07 18.08
CA TRP A 218 22.64 -1.46 16.76
C TRP A 218 24.03 -0.85 16.60
N GLN A 219 24.73 -1.22 15.52
CA GLN A 219 26.07 -0.74 15.19
C GLN A 219 26.20 -0.49 13.68
N PRO A 220 26.95 0.54 13.24
CA PRO A 220 27.29 0.70 11.83
C PRO A 220 28.21 -0.43 11.33
N GLY A 221 28.36 -0.56 10.01
CA GLY A 221 29.35 -1.44 9.39
C GLY A 221 30.78 -0.90 9.45
N VAL A 222 30.93 0.42 9.64
CA VAL A 222 32.20 1.15 9.82
C VAL A 222 32.54 1.37 11.30
N SER A 223 33.66 2.06 11.58
CA SER A 223 33.99 2.51 12.93
C SER A 223 33.09 3.67 13.40
N ASP A 224 32.89 3.80 14.72
CA ASP A 224 32.15 4.91 15.34
C ASP A 224 32.55 6.29 14.82
N ALA A 225 33.85 6.56 14.74
CA ALA A 225 34.39 7.86 14.32
C ALA A 225 34.15 8.14 12.82
N GLU A 226 34.15 7.10 12.00
CA GLU A 226 33.83 7.19 10.56
C GLU A 226 32.34 7.38 10.34
N TYR A 227 31.49 6.73 11.14
CA TYR A 227 30.04 6.96 11.14
C TYR A 227 29.67 8.37 11.62
N GLU A 228 30.32 8.88 12.67
CA GLU A 228 30.14 10.26 13.14
C GLU A 228 30.61 11.28 12.11
N ALA A 229 31.74 11.03 11.42
CA ALA A 229 32.20 11.86 10.31
C ALA A 229 31.21 11.85 9.13
N HIS A 230 30.60 10.70 8.83
CA HIS A 230 29.53 10.59 7.84
C HIS A 230 28.28 11.39 8.23
N LEU A 231 27.79 11.25 9.48
CA LEU A 231 26.64 12.03 9.97
C LEU A 231 26.92 13.55 9.91
N ALA A 232 28.13 13.98 10.27
CA ALA A 232 28.56 15.38 10.18
C ALA A 232 28.78 15.88 8.72
N LEU A 233 28.89 14.97 7.74
CA LEU A 233 28.88 15.30 6.32
C LEU A 233 27.45 15.41 5.79
N VAL A 234 26.57 14.48 6.15
CA VAL A 234 25.15 14.47 5.75
C VAL A 234 24.43 15.70 6.28
N GLU A 235 24.60 16.05 7.56
CA GLU A 235 23.98 17.24 8.15
C GLU A 235 24.46 18.54 7.50
N ARG A 236 25.75 18.62 7.13
CA ARG A 236 26.31 19.75 6.37
C ARG A 236 25.66 19.88 4.99
N GLN A 237 25.53 18.77 4.26
CA GLN A 237 24.87 18.75 2.96
C GLN A 237 23.39 19.11 3.05
N ARG A 238 22.70 18.73 4.14
CA ARG A 238 21.32 19.13 4.45
C ARG A 238 21.20 20.64 4.62
N LEU A 239 22.04 21.25 5.45
CA LEU A 239 22.07 22.70 5.67
C LEU A 239 22.40 23.48 4.38
N GLU A 240 23.39 23.02 3.59
CA GLU A 240 23.71 23.58 2.27
C GLU A 240 22.54 23.45 1.29
N ALA A 241 21.71 22.41 1.38
CA ALA A 241 20.52 22.26 0.54
C ALA A 241 19.39 23.22 0.97
N GLU A 242 19.10 23.32 2.27
CA GLU A 242 18.09 24.22 2.82
C GLU A 242 18.39 25.70 2.50
N GLU A 243 19.66 26.12 2.55
CA GLU A 243 20.08 27.47 2.14
C GLU A 243 19.90 27.70 0.63
N ARG A 244 20.29 26.74 -0.22
CA ARG A 244 20.07 26.84 -1.68
C ARG A 244 18.59 26.96 -2.02
N GLU A 245 17.72 26.20 -1.36
CA GLU A 245 16.27 26.34 -1.56
C GLU A 245 15.72 27.69 -1.06
N ARG A 246 16.22 28.21 0.07
CA ARG A 246 15.83 29.53 0.60
C ARG A 246 16.09 30.63 -0.44
N LEU A 247 17.31 30.67 -0.98
CA LEU A 247 17.72 31.61 -2.01
C LEU A 247 16.90 31.45 -3.31
N ALA A 248 16.60 30.21 -3.72
CA ALA A 248 15.75 29.94 -4.88
C ALA A 248 14.30 30.45 -4.69
N ARG A 249 13.72 30.26 -3.50
CA ARG A 249 12.37 30.78 -3.15
C ARG A 249 12.33 32.30 -3.15
N GLU A 250 13.35 32.96 -2.61
CA GLU A 250 13.49 34.42 -2.64
C GLU A 250 13.59 34.96 -4.08
N GLU A 251 14.39 34.30 -4.95
CA GLU A 251 14.52 34.72 -6.34
C GLU A 251 13.23 34.48 -7.15
N GLN A 252 12.50 33.39 -6.89
CA GLN A 252 11.20 33.13 -7.50
C GLN A 252 10.18 34.20 -7.10
N MET A 253 10.07 34.53 -5.81
CA MET A 253 9.15 35.58 -5.32
C MET A 253 9.42 36.94 -5.98
N ARG A 254 10.70 37.29 -6.23
CA ARG A 254 11.09 38.47 -7.00
C ARG A 254 10.57 38.40 -8.44
N ARG A 255 10.83 37.30 -9.16
CA ARG A 255 10.40 37.09 -10.55
C ARG A 255 8.86 37.09 -10.69
N ASP A 256 8.14 36.53 -9.73
CA ASP A 256 6.68 36.48 -9.70
C ASP A 256 6.07 37.87 -9.51
N ARG A 257 6.62 38.69 -8.60
CA ARG A 257 6.24 40.10 -8.44
C ARG A 257 6.46 40.91 -9.72
N GLU A 258 7.62 40.72 -10.36
CA GLU A 258 7.95 41.36 -11.65
C GLU A 258 7.05 40.89 -12.81
N ARG A 259 6.42 39.71 -12.73
CA ARG A 259 5.45 39.24 -13.74
C ARG A 259 4.09 39.89 -13.53
N LEU A 260 3.54 39.86 -12.32
CA LEU A 260 2.22 40.40 -11.99
C LEU A 260 2.11 41.91 -12.29
N GLU A 261 3.19 42.66 -12.10
CA GLU A 261 3.26 44.09 -12.49
C GLU A 261 3.10 44.29 -14.01
N ARG A 262 3.72 43.44 -14.83
CA ARG A 262 3.59 43.50 -16.29
C ARG A 262 2.18 43.11 -16.77
N GLU A 263 1.60 42.08 -16.18
CA GLU A 263 0.22 41.63 -16.49
C GLU A 263 -0.83 42.70 -16.15
N ARG A 264 -0.65 43.45 -15.05
CA ARG A 264 -1.51 44.59 -14.68
C ARG A 264 -1.49 45.67 -15.77
N LEU A 265 -0.29 46.10 -16.16
CA LEU A 265 -0.08 47.17 -17.14
C LEU A 265 -0.63 46.81 -18.54
N GLU A 266 -0.58 45.53 -18.95
CA GLU A 266 -1.16 45.10 -20.21
C GLU A 266 -2.71 45.09 -20.19
N ARG A 267 -3.33 44.71 -19.07
CA ARG A 267 -4.79 44.77 -18.93
C ARG A 267 -5.31 46.20 -19.05
N GLU A 268 -4.65 47.15 -18.37
CA GLU A 268 -4.96 48.58 -18.43
C GLU A 268 -4.88 49.17 -19.85
N ARG A 269 -4.05 48.58 -20.75
CA ARG A 269 -4.00 48.93 -22.18
C ARG A 269 -5.23 48.42 -22.92
N LEU A 270 -5.54 47.13 -22.78
CA LEU A 270 -6.59 46.44 -23.56
C LEU A 270 -8.00 46.97 -23.25
N GLU A 271 -8.29 47.33 -22.00
CA GLU A 271 -9.59 47.89 -21.61
C GLU A 271 -9.87 49.24 -22.30
N ARG A 272 -8.84 50.07 -22.49
CA ARG A 272 -8.93 51.36 -23.21
C ARG A 272 -9.24 51.16 -24.70
N GLU A 273 -8.62 50.16 -25.32
CA GLU A 273 -8.87 49.81 -26.74
C GLU A 273 -10.30 49.29 -26.96
N ALA A 274 -10.81 48.44 -26.05
CA ALA A 274 -12.16 47.89 -26.13
C ALA A 274 -13.25 48.98 -26.05
N ALA A 275 -13.09 49.94 -25.13
CA ALA A 275 -14.04 51.03 -24.93
C ALA A 275 -14.23 51.93 -26.18
N ALA A 276 -13.20 52.04 -27.04
CA ALA A 276 -13.28 52.80 -28.29
C ALA A 276 -14.14 52.09 -29.36
N ARG A 277 -14.06 50.74 -29.45
CA ARG A 277 -14.69 49.96 -30.53
C ARG A 277 -16.22 49.85 -30.43
N ALA A 278 -16.79 50.00 -29.24
CA ALA A 278 -18.20 49.69 -28.99
C ALA A 278 -19.24 50.65 -29.64
N ARG A 279 -18.82 51.83 -30.11
CA ARG A 279 -19.72 52.98 -30.40
C ARG A 279 -20.34 53.01 -31.83
N ALA A 280 -20.60 51.87 -32.51
CA ALA A 280 -20.43 51.85 -33.98
C ALA A 280 -21.35 51.04 -34.96
N LYS A 281 -22.57 50.50 -34.66
CA LYS A 281 -23.36 49.69 -35.66
C LYS A 281 -24.90 49.84 -35.66
N VAL A 282 -25.54 49.48 -36.80
CA VAL A 282 -26.99 49.54 -37.16
C VAL A 282 -27.38 48.32 -38.07
N THR A 283 -28.68 48.03 -38.31
CA THR A 283 -29.24 46.72 -38.77
C THR A 283 -30.38 46.79 -39.83
N VAL A 284 -30.74 45.68 -40.52
CA VAL A 284 -31.74 45.54 -41.64
C VAL A 284 -32.68 44.30 -41.44
N LYS A 285 -33.77 44.09 -42.24
CA LYS A 285 -34.85 43.08 -42.01
C LYS A 285 -35.50 42.39 -43.26
N VAL A 286 -36.39 41.39 -43.03
CA VAL A 286 -37.03 40.43 -43.99
C VAL A 286 -38.53 40.14 -43.60
N THR A 287 -39.34 39.45 -44.45
CA THR A 287 -40.84 39.32 -44.39
C THR A 287 -41.39 37.88 -44.37
N ILE A 288 -42.60 37.63 -43.79
CA ILE A 288 -43.26 36.30 -43.58
C ILE A 288 -44.83 36.43 -43.69
N ASP A 289 -45.58 35.32 -43.81
CA ASP A 289 -47.06 35.22 -43.77
C ASP A 289 -47.69 35.87 -42.51
N PRO A 290 -48.65 36.83 -42.61
CA PRO A 290 -48.99 37.71 -41.49
C PRO A 290 -50.10 37.26 -40.54
N GLU A 291 -50.85 36.18 -40.80
CA GLU A 291 -52.13 35.95 -40.09
C GLU A 291 -52.28 34.58 -39.40
N ALA A 292 -51.80 33.49 -40.02
CA ALA A 292 -51.70 32.18 -39.35
C ALA A 292 -50.55 32.13 -38.33
N GLU A 293 -49.58 33.03 -38.47
CA GLU A 293 -48.53 33.26 -37.49
C GLU A 293 -49.01 34.15 -36.33
N ARG A 294 -49.77 35.21 -36.61
CA ARG A 294 -50.27 36.16 -35.60
C ARG A 294 -51.03 35.50 -34.46
N ARG A 295 -52.06 34.72 -34.75
CA ARG A 295 -52.88 34.03 -33.73
C ARG A 295 -52.07 33.04 -32.88
N ARG A 296 -51.05 32.39 -33.46
CA ARG A 296 -50.14 31.50 -32.71
C ARG A 296 -49.19 32.28 -31.81
N ARG A 297 -48.63 33.40 -32.29
CA ARG A 297 -47.85 34.33 -31.45
C ARG A 297 -48.68 34.88 -30.30
N GLU A 298 -49.89 35.38 -30.55
CA GLU A 298 -50.80 35.93 -29.52
C GLU A 298 -51.14 34.93 -28.40
N GLN A 299 -51.32 33.64 -28.71
CA GLN A 299 -51.55 32.61 -27.68
C GLN A 299 -50.26 32.26 -26.95
N GLN A 300 -49.16 32.00 -27.68
CA GLN A 300 -47.86 31.68 -27.07
C GLN A 300 -47.35 32.82 -26.19
N GLU A 301 -47.56 34.08 -26.57
CA GLU A 301 -47.23 35.26 -25.77
C GLU A 301 -48.00 35.30 -24.45
N ARG A 302 -49.29 34.92 -24.42
CA ARG A 302 -50.09 34.87 -23.18
C ARG A 302 -49.63 33.77 -22.22
N GLU A 303 -49.40 32.57 -22.74
CA GLU A 303 -48.93 31.42 -21.95
C GLU A 303 -47.50 31.68 -21.43
N TRP A 304 -46.63 32.23 -22.26
CA TRP A 304 -45.29 32.68 -21.90
C TRP A 304 -45.31 33.83 -20.88
N GLU A 305 -46.21 34.81 -21.03
CA GLU A 305 -46.43 35.90 -20.08
C GLU A 305 -46.78 35.38 -18.68
N GLU A 306 -47.73 34.44 -18.58
CA GLU A 306 -48.12 33.87 -17.29
C GLU A 306 -47.00 33.03 -16.67
N GLN A 307 -46.37 32.13 -17.44
CA GLN A 307 -45.28 31.31 -16.93
C GLN A 307 -44.11 32.19 -16.46
N ARG A 308 -43.74 33.20 -17.25
CA ARG A 308 -42.73 34.22 -16.89
C ARG A 308 -43.06 34.96 -15.59
N LYS A 309 -44.34 35.30 -15.36
CA LYS A 309 -44.78 35.95 -14.11
C LYS A 309 -44.67 35.01 -12.91
N ARG A 310 -45.06 33.74 -13.07
CA ARG A 310 -44.96 32.70 -12.01
C ARG A 310 -43.51 32.41 -11.64
N ASP A 311 -42.64 32.21 -12.63
CA ASP A 311 -41.22 31.91 -12.42
C ASP A 311 -40.47 33.12 -11.84
N ALA A 312 -40.80 34.35 -12.28
CA ALA A 312 -40.24 35.57 -11.69
C ALA A 312 -40.59 35.70 -10.20
N ALA A 313 -41.85 35.45 -9.83
CA ALA A 313 -42.31 35.50 -8.44
C ALA A 313 -41.64 34.42 -7.57
N LEU A 314 -41.51 33.19 -8.07
CA LEU A 314 -40.79 32.12 -7.36
C LEU A 314 -39.29 32.43 -7.21
N ALA A 315 -38.66 32.98 -8.25
CA ALA A 315 -37.27 33.41 -8.20
C ALA A 315 -37.06 34.61 -7.25
N GLU A 316 -38.02 35.52 -7.12
CA GLU A 316 -38.00 36.60 -6.13
C GLU A 316 -38.15 36.07 -4.70
N ALA A 317 -39.11 35.18 -4.45
CA ALA A 317 -39.30 34.57 -3.13
C ALA A 317 -38.07 33.76 -2.67
N ARG A 318 -37.41 33.04 -3.60
CA ARG A 318 -36.13 32.35 -3.33
C ARG A 318 -35.01 33.34 -3.02
N ARG A 319 -34.87 34.43 -3.79
CA ARG A 319 -33.86 35.49 -3.53
C ARG A 319 -34.06 36.12 -2.16
N LYS A 320 -35.29 36.50 -1.80
CA LYS A 320 -35.62 37.10 -0.49
C LYS A 320 -35.30 36.18 0.70
N ARG A 321 -35.49 34.85 0.56
CA ARG A 321 -35.07 33.87 1.60
C ARG A 321 -33.55 33.80 1.72
N MET A 322 -32.84 33.55 0.62
CA MET A 322 -31.37 33.47 0.63
C MET A 322 -30.70 34.76 1.13
N GLU A 323 -31.31 35.92 0.90
CA GLU A 323 -30.85 37.20 1.42
C GLU A 323 -31.06 37.32 2.95
N ALA A 324 -32.20 36.89 3.48
CA ALA A 324 -32.45 36.83 4.92
C ALA A 324 -31.49 35.84 5.63
N ASP A 325 -31.32 34.64 5.06
CA ASP A 325 -30.40 33.62 5.59
C ASP A 325 -28.95 34.12 5.60
N ARG A 326 -28.53 34.85 4.55
CA ARG A 326 -27.22 35.53 4.48
C ARG A 326 -27.06 36.60 5.55
N LEU A 327 -28.07 37.46 5.74
CA LEU A 327 -28.02 38.56 6.71
C LEU A 327 -27.95 38.04 8.15
N GLU A 328 -28.68 36.97 8.46
CA GLU A 328 -28.61 36.30 9.76
C GLU A 328 -27.24 35.62 9.98
N LEU A 329 -26.69 34.95 8.97
CA LEU A 329 -25.33 34.39 9.04
C LEU A 329 -24.26 35.49 9.20
N GLU A 330 -24.43 36.65 8.56
CA GLU A 330 -23.57 37.81 8.77
C GLU A 330 -23.70 38.38 10.18
N ARG A 331 -24.92 38.46 10.74
CA ARG A 331 -25.16 38.91 12.13
C ARG A 331 -24.44 37.98 13.12
N GLN A 332 -24.65 36.67 13.00
CA GLN A 332 -23.98 35.67 13.83
C GLN A 332 -22.45 35.72 13.70
N ARG A 333 -21.91 35.91 12.49
CA ARG A 333 -20.46 36.08 12.27
C ARG A 333 -19.92 37.36 12.91
N ARG A 334 -20.64 38.48 12.86
CA ARG A 334 -20.25 39.74 13.52
C ARG A 334 -20.28 39.59 15.05
N GLU A 335 -21.31 38.96 15.60
CA GLU A 335 -21.43 38.69 17.04
C GLU A 335 -20.32 37.75 17.54
N ALA A 336 -20.03 36.69 16.80
CA ALA A 336 -18.92 35.76 17.09
C ALA A 336 -17.54 36.44 16.97
N ALA A 337 -17.31 37.29 15.95
CA ALA A 337 -16.07 38.05 15.81
C ALA A 337 -15.87 39.04 16.96
N LEU A 338 -16.92 39.75 17.38
CA LEU A 338 -16.89 40.65 18.53
C LEU A 338 -16.67 39.89 19.85
N ALA A 339 -17.20 38.66 19.99
CA ALA A 339 -16.92 37.81 21.14
C ALA A 339 -15.47 37.30 21.16
N ALA A 340 -14.94 36.91 20.00
CA ALA A 340 -13.56 36.47 19.84
C ALA A 340 -12.56 37.60 20.14
N GLU A 341 -12.79 38.81 19.63
CA GLU A 341 -11.93 39.96 19.88
C GLU A 341 -12.00 40.43 21.34
N ARG A 342 -13.18 40.42 21.99
CA ARG A 342 -13.28 40.63 23.45
C ARG A 342 -12.47 39.59 24.24
N ARG A 343 -12.56 38.31 23.88
CA ARG A 343 -11.79 37.24 24.55
C ARG A 343 -10.29 37.38 24.31
N LYS A 344 -9.87 37.79 23.11
CA LYS A 344 -8.47 38.09 22.79
C LYS A 344 -7.93 39.27 23.61
N GLN A 345 -8.70 40.34 23.79
CA GLN A 345 -8.34 41.48 24.62
C GLN A 345 -8.26 41.12 26.12
N PHE A 346 -9.18 40.27 26.60
CA PHE A 346 -9.10 39.68 27.92
C PHE A 346 -7.81 38.85 28.10
N CYS A 347 -7.51 37.93 27.19
CA CYS A 347 -6.32 37.08 27.27
C CYS A 347 -5.00 37.81 27.03
N ALA A 348 -5.00 38.95 26.34
CA ALA A 348 -3.84 39.83 26.21
C ALA A 348 -3.56 40.64 27.48
N THR A 349 -4.52 40.72 28.41
CA THR A 349 -4.38 41.41 29.71
C THR A 349 -4.32 40.46 30.91
N HIS A 350 -4.76 39.21 30.74
CA HIS A 350 -4.75 38.14 31.75
C HIS A 350 -4.13 36.85 31.15
N PRO A 351 -2.84 36.87 30.75
CA PRO A 351 -2.21 35.75 30.05
C PRO A 351 -2.09 34.48 30.90
N GLU A 352 -2.18 34.59 32.22
CA GLU A 352 -2.21 33.48 33.16
C GLU A 352 -3.59 32.82 33.33
N ASP A 353 -4.67 33.40 32.79
CA ASP A 353 -6.02 32.88 32.97
C ASP A 353 -6.21 31.49 32.34
N ARG A 354 -6.74 30.54 33.13
CA ARG A 354 -6.92 29.15 32.72
C ARG A 354 -7.92 28.99 31.56
N GLY A 355 -8.86 29.92 31.40
CA GLY A 355 -9.83 29.96 30.31
C GLY A 355 -9.29 30.60 29.02
N CYS A 356 -8.09 31.16 29.02
CA CYS A 356 -7.40 31.64 27.82
C CYS A 356 -6.67 30.53 27.05
N TRP A 357 -6.29 29.47 27.76
CA TRP A 357 -5.59 28.30 27.19
C TRP A 357 -6.53 27.10 27.09
N GLY A 358 -6.04 26.02 26.45
CA GLY A 358 -6.79 24.76 26.35
C GLY A 358 -6.83 23.98 27.68
N VAL A 359 -7.36 22.75 27.62
CA VAL A 359 -7.29 21.80 28.73
C VAL A 359 -5.83 21.56 29.09
N GLY A 360 -5.40 22.05 30.26
CA GLY A 360 -4.01 21.97 30.73
C GLY A 360 -3.35 23.33 31.05
N GLY A 361 -3.88 24.44 30.53
CA GLY A 361 -3.29 25.77 30.74
C GLY A 361 -2.09 26.06 29.81
N LEU A 362 -1.47 27.24 30.00
CA LEU A 362 -0.32 27.72 29.20
C LEU A 362 0.81 26.68 29.11
N LYS A 363 1.20 26.10 30.25
CA LYS A 363 2.33 25.16 30.32
C LYS A 363 2.16 23.98 29.36
N VAL A 364 1.00 23.30 29.41
CA VAL A 364 0.71 22.14 28.57
C VAL A 364 0.65 22.52 27.08
N HIS A 365 0.26 23.76 26.75
CA HIS A 365 0.28 24.22 25.37
C HIS A 365 1.71 24.40 24.84
N LEU A 366 2.59 25.03 25.63
CA LEU A 366 4.01 25.20 25.29
C LEU A 366 4.74 23.85 25.18
N GLU A 367 4.45 22.89 26.07
CA GLU A 367 4.97 21.53 26.01
C GLU A 367 4.49 20.80 24.74
N PHE A 368 3.25 21.02 24.31
CA PHE A 368 2.70 20.44 23.08
C PHE A 368 3.27 21.08 21.80
N GLU A 369 3.46 22.41 21.78
CA GLU A 369 4.14 23.11 20.68
C GLU A 369 5.60 22.68 20.56
N ALA A 370 6.32 22.51 21.68
CA ALA A 370 7.67 21.98 21.70
C ALA A 370 7.73 20.56 21.10
N HIS A 371 6.86 19.63 21.53
CA HIS A 371 6.81 18.28 20.97
C HIS A 371 6.39 18.24 19.49
N ILE A 372 5.56 19.17 19.02
CA ILE A 372 5.29 19.32 17.58
C ILE A 372 6.57 19.73 16.83
N ALA A 373 7.30 20.72 17.33
CA ALA A 373 8.54 21.19 16.71
C ALA A 373 9.66 20.12 16.73
N GLU A 374 9.79 19.37 17.83
CA GLU A 374 10.69 18.21 17.92
C GLU A 374 10.32 17.14 16.87
N ARG A 375 9.04 16.76 16.77
CA ARG A 375 8.56 15.78 15.80
C ARG A 375 8.77 16.27 14.36
N GLU A 376 8.58 17.56 14.08
CA GLU A 376 8.81 18.14 12.75
C GLU A 376 10.30 18.26 12.39
N ASN A 377 11.18 18.50 13.37
CA ASN A 377 12.63 18.40 13.18
C ASN A 377 13.04 16.94 12.91
N TYR A 378 12.58 16.01 13.75
CA TYR A 378 12.82 14.57 13.61
C TYR A 378 12.38 14.07 12.24
N CYS A 379 11.15 14.37 11.80
CA CYS A 379 10.64 13.95 10.50
C CYS A 379 11.24 14.71 9.29
N ARG A 380 11.97 15.81 9.50
CA ARG A 380 12.82 16.43 8.46
C ARG A 380 14.16 15.69 8.29
N GLN A 381 14.65 15.06 9.34
CA GLN A 381 15.89 14.28 9.34
C GLN A 381 15.66 12.79 9.03
N HIS A 382 14.48 12.26 9.39
CA HIS A 382 14.10 10.85 9.29
C HIS A 382 12.88 10.62 8.37
N GLY A 383 12.99 11.06 7.12
CA GLY A 383 11.93 10.88 6.11
C GLY A 383 11.68 9.41 5.70
N GLU A 384 12.59 8.51 6.07
CA GLU A 384 12.51 7.06 5.94
C GLU A 384 11.65 6.39 7.01
N ASP A 385 11.37 7.02 8.16
CA ASP A 385 10.58 6.44 9.24
C ASP A 385 9.07 6.41 8.89
N ALA A 386 8.41 5.26 9.06
CA ALA A 386 6.99 5.06 8.81
C ALA A 386 6.05 5.95 9.66
N ARG A 387 6.54 6.46 10.80
CA ARG A 387 5.86 7.47 11.63
C ARG A 387 5.86 8.85 10.96
N CYS A 388 6.87 9.13 10.15
CA CYS A 388 7.07 10.40 9.44
C CYS A 388 6.51 10.41 8.01
N TRP A 389 6.23 9.24 7.41
CA TRP A 389 5.62 9.19 6.07
C TRP A 389 4.24 9.87 6.05
N THR A 390 4.09 10.85 5.15
CA THR A 390 2.79 11.47 4.82
C THR A 390 1.82 10.46 4.21
N ALA A 391 0.51 10.77 4.20
CA ALA A 391 -0.50 9.92 3.56
C ALA A 391 -0.19 9.63 2.07
N VAL A 392 0.42 10.58 1.36
CA VAL A 392 0.88 10.40 -0.03
C VAL A 392 2.04 9.39 -0.10
N LYS A 393 3.02 9.50 0.79
CA LYS A 393 4.18 8.60 0.85
C LYS A 393 3.77 7.17 1.26
N LYS A 394 2.83 7.02 2.20
CA LYS A 394 2.22 5.74 2.59
C LYS A 394 1.56 5.06 1.38
N ASN A 395 0.58 5.74 0.77
CA ASN A 395 -0.11 5.24 -0.43
C ASN A 395 0.84 4.87 -1.58
N GLN A 396 1.93 5.61 -1.79
CA GLN A 396 2.92 5.24 -2.81
C GLN A 396 3.67 3.95 -2.45
N ILE A 397 4.07 3.77 -1.19
CA ILE A 397 4.73 2.54 -0.72
C ILE A 397 3.77 1.36 -0.80
N ASP A 398 2.50 1.54 -0.41
CA ASP A 398 1.46 0.51 -0.51
C ASP A 398 1.21 0.09 -1.96
N VAL A 399 1.15 1.04 -2.90
CA VAL A 399 1.05 0.79 -4.34
C VAL A 399 2.28 0.05 -4.88
N ASP A 400 3.49 0.42 -4.46
CA ASP A 400 4.72 -0.23 -4.91
C ASP A 400 4.92 -1.63 -4.30
N ALA A 401 4.44 -1.86 -3.07
CA ALA A 401 4.32 -3.18 -2.46
C ALA A 401 3.30 -4.05 -3.23
N GLN A 402 2.13 -3.50 -3.54
CA GLN A 402 1.09 -4.20 -4.30
C GLN A 402 1.57 -4.58 -5.71
N LYS A 403 2.35 -3.74 -6.39
CA LYS A 403 3.00 -4.11 -7.67
C LYS A 403 3.92 -5.32 -7.52
N ARG A 404 4.74 -5.38 -6.46
CA ARG A 404 5.64 -6.52 -6.19
C ARG A 404 4.84 -7.80 -5.92
N ILE A 405 3.75 -7.70 -5.14
CA ILE A 405 2.85 -8.83 -4.86
C ILE A 405 2.20 -9.32 -6.16
N THR A 406 1.65 -8.42 -6.99
CA THR A 406 1.06 -8.79 -8.29
C THR A 406 2.08 -9.47 -9.20
N ALA A 407 3.28 -8.91 -9.33
CA ALA A 407 4.35 -9.50 -10.15
C ALA A 407 4.88 -10.86 -9.62
N ALA A 408 4.75 -11.13 -8.32
CA ALA A 408 5.08 -12.42 -7.72
C ALA A 408 3.94 -13.45 -7.82
N LEU A 409 2.69 -12.99 -8.03
CA LEU A 409 1.52 -13.84 -8.30
C LEU A 409 1.31 -14.12 -9.79
N GLU A 410 1.89 -13.32 -10.68
CA GLU A 410 1.91 -13.61 -12.12
C GLU A 410 2.78 -14.86 -12.38
N PRO A 411 2.23 -15.94 -12.97
CA PRO A 411 2.97 -17.17 -13.20
C PRO A 411 4.11 -16.92 -14.20
N PRO A 412 5.37 -17.25 -13.84
CA PRO A 412 6.54 -16.85 -14.61
C PRO A 412 6.52 -17.49 -16.00
N LYS A 413 6.68 -16.66 -17.03
CA LYS A 413 6.78 -17.12 -18.41
C LYS A 413 8.00 -18.04 -18.57
N PRO A 414 7.84 -19.26 -19.12
CA PRO A 414 8.96 -20.19 -19.33
C PRO A 414 10.10 -19.55 -20.12
N SER A 415 11.34 -19.79 -19.66
CA SER A 415 12.56 -19.33 -20.32
C SER A 415 12.86 -20.15 -21.58
N GLY A 416 12.15 -19.84 -22.66
CA GLY A 416 12.32 -20.52 -23.95
C GLY A 416 11.47 -19.88 -25.05
N PRO A 417 11.60 -20.36 -26.31
CA PRO A 417 10.64 -20.03 -27.36
C PRO A 417 9.24 -20.57 -27.02
N PRO A 418 8.17 -20.06 -27.65
CA PRO A 418 6.88 -20.72 -27.63
C PRO A 418 6.95 -22.15 -28.20
N PRO A 419 5.90 -22.97 -28.03
CA PRO A 419 5.74 -24.21 -28.79
C PRO A 419 5.80 -23.94 -30.30
N ALA A 420 6.05 -24.99 -31.09
CA ALA A 420 6.01 -24.87 -32.55
C ALA A 420 4.65 -24.31 -33.01
N PRO A 421 4.61 -23.38 -33.99
CA PRO A 421 3.35 -22.90 -34.57
C PRO A 421 2.48 -24.07 -35.06
N LEU A 422 1.17 -24.00 -34.81
CA LEU A 422 0.26 -24.99 -35.36
C LEU A 422 0.15 -24.83 -36.88
N ALA A 423 -0.03 -25.93 -37.60
CA ALA A 423 -0.28 -25.91 -39.03
C ALA A 423 -1.73 -25.46 -39.28
N GLU A 424 -1.89 -24.23 -39.80
CA GLU A 424 -3.18 -23.67 -40.18
C GLU A 424 -3.32 -23.66 -41.70
N GLU A 425 -4.41 -24.20 -42.23
CA GLU A 425 -4.79 -23.97 -43.63
C GLU A 425 -5.31 -22.54 -43.77
N GLN A 426 -4.61 -21.71 -44.54
CA GLN A 426 -5.00 -20.31 -44.77
C GLN A 426 -6.33 -20.26 -45.55
N PRO A 427 -7.42 -19.71 -44.99
CA PRO A 427 -8.70 -19.61 -45.70
C PRO A 427 -8.61 -18.71 -46.93
N PRO A 428 -9.53 -18.82 -47.91
CA PRO A 428 -9.58 -17.90 -49.05
C PRO A 428 -9.66 -16.44 -48.60
N ARG A 429 -9.21 -15.52 -49.46
CA ARG A 429 -9.08 -14.11 -49.10
C ARG A 429 -10.44 -13.42 -48.92
N LEU A 430 -10.63 -12.72 -47.80
CA LEU A 430 -11.91 -12.07 -47.48
C LEU A 430 -12.23 -10.80 -48.29
N SER A 431 -11.23 -10.18 -48.92
CA SER A 431 -11.36 -9.02 -49.82
C SER A 431 -10.08 -8.85 -50.66
N VAL A 432 -10.04 -7.89 -51.59
CA VAL A 432 -8.84 -7.62 -52.40
C VAL A 432 -7.68 -7.07 -51.54
N HIS A 433 -7.97 -6.34 -50.47
CA HIS A 433 -6.94 -5.69 -49.65
C HIS A 433 -6.68 -6.39 -48.30
N ALA A 434 -7.44 -7.43 -47.93
CA ALA A 434 -7.28 -8.15 -46.66
C ALA A 434 -5.86 -8.73 -46.44
N GLU A 435 -5.30 -8.52 -45.26
CA GLU A 435 -3.99 -9.06 -44.84
C GLU A 435 -4.17 -10.33 -43.99
N TRP A 436 -3.42 -11.39 -44.27
CA TRP A 436 -3.43 -12.57 -43.40
C TRP A 436 -2.50 -12.35 -42.20
N ARG A 437 -3.03 -12.50 -40.98
CA ARG A 437 -2.24 -12.56 -39.76
C ARG A 437 -2.15 -14.03 -39.35
N PRO A 438 -0.97 -14.70 -39.48
CA PRO A 438 -0.82 -16.07 -39.03
C PRO A 438 -1.12 -16.23 -37.54
N GLY A 439 -1.61 -17.41 -37.14
CA GLY A 439 -1.79 -17.72 -35.73
C GLY A 439 -0.48 -17.72 -34.94
N TYR A 440 -0.57 -17.48 -33.64
CA TYR A 440 0.59 -17.41 -32.76
C TYR A 440 0.29 -17.83 -31.32
N TRP A 441 1.33 -18.29 -30.63
CA TRP A 441 1.27 -18.61 -29.21
C TRP A 441 1.40 -17.36 -28.34
N GLN A 442 0.37 -17.06 -27.57
CA GLN A 442 0.35 -16.02 -26.55
C GLN A 442 0.55 -16.64 -25.16
N TRP A 443 1.38 -16.04 -24.32
CA TRP A 443 1.44 -16.37 -22.89
C TRP A 443 0.37 -15.56 -22.15
N VAL A 444 -0.50 -16.24 -21.41
CA VAL A 444 -1.62 -15.63 -20.66
C VAL A 444 -2.06 -16.58 -19.54
N ASP A 445 -2.42 -16.03 -18.38
CA ASP A 445 -2.88 -16.74 -17.16
C ASP A 445 -2.08 -18.02 -16.78
N GLY A 446 -0.78 -18.07 -17.11
CA GLY A 446 0.10 -19.20 -16.78
C GLY A 446 0.16 -20.33 -17.80
N THR A 447 -0.39 -20.13 -19.01
CA THR A 447 -0.37 -21.12 -20.09
C THR A 447 -0.04 -20.50 -21.45
N TRP A 448 0.32 -21.37 -22.40
CA TRP A 448 0.43 -21.02 -23.81
C TRP A 448 -0.92 -21.22 -24.49
N MET A 449 -1.53 -20.11 -24.94
CA MET A 449 -2.76 -20.08 -25.69
C MET A 449 -2.46 -19.88 -27.17
N TRP A 450 -2.97 -20.75 -28.05
CA TRP A 450 -2.94 -20.50 -29.49
C TRP A 450 -4.04 -19.48 -29.85
N LEU A 451 -3.63 -18.34 -30.40
CA LEU A 451 -4.53 -17.40 -31.06
C LEU A 451 -4.51 -17.74 -32.54
N ALA A 452 -5.64 -18.26 -33.04
CA ALA A 452 -5.74 -18.73 -34.42
C ALA A 452 -5.61 -17.59 -35.42
N GLY A 453 -5.02 -17.90 -36.59
CA GLY A 453 -4.80 -16.96 -37.67
C GLY A 453 -6.09 -16.34 -38.20
N MET A 454 -6.03 -15.09 -38.63
CA MET A 454 -7.21 -14.38 -39.13
C MET A 454 -6.88 -13.36 -40.22
N TRP A 455 -7.84 -13.16 -41.12
CA TRP A 455 -7.83 -12.06 -42.07
C TRP A 455 -8.13 -10.72 -41.37
N ARG A 456 -7.23 -9.75 -41.51
CA ARG A 456 -7.49 -8.32 -41.26
C ARG A 456 -8.04 -7.72 -42.55
N VAL A 457 -9.36 -7.56 -42.60
CA VAL A 457 -10.05 -6.84 -43.69
C VAL A 457 -10.04 -5.34 -43.35
N PRO A 458 -9.64 -4.44 -44.27
CA PRO A 458 -9.76 -3.01 -44.07
C PRO A 458 -11.22 -2.58 -43.84
N GLU A 459 -11.44 -1.61 -42.96
CA GLU A 459 -12.80 -1.08 -42.68
C GLU A 459 -13.43 -0.46 -43.94
N GLU A 460 -12.60 0.08 -44.85
CA GLU A 460 -13.01 0.61 -46.15
C GLU A 460 -13.56 -0.47 -47.11
N ASP A 461 -12.95 -1.66 -47.16
CA ASP A 461 -13.45 -2.80 -47.93
C ASP A 461 -14.81 -3.28 -47.38
N ILE A 462 -14.98 -3.26 -46.05
CA ILE A 462 -16.24 -3.63 -45.39
C ILE A 462 -17.33 -2.58 -45.66
N ALA A 463 -17.00 -1.29 -45.52
CA ALA A 463 -17.94 -0.18 -45.70
C ALA A 463 -18.34 0.05 -47.18
N SER A 464 -17.49 -0.34 -48.13
CA SER A 464 -17.77 -0.30 -49.57
C SER A 464 -18.25 -1.64 -50.14
N GLU A 465 -18.47 -2.65 -49.29
CA GLU A 465 -19.00 -3.97 -49.65
C GLU A 465 -18.13 -4.76 -50.66
N GLN A 466 -16.81 -4.51 -50.66
CA GLN A 466 -15.79 -5.14 -51.52
C GLN A 466 -15.20 -6.44 -50.92
N THR A 467 -15.96 -7.10 -50.06
CA THR A 467 -15.60 -8.38 -49.43
C THR A 467 -16.07 -9.58 -50.27
N THR A 468 -15.78 -10.81 -49.82
CA THR A 468 -16.21 -12.03 -50.52
C THR A 468 -17.72 -12.03 -50.77
N THR A 469 -18.10 -12.29 -52.02
CA THR A 469 -19.51 -12.42 -52.44
C THR A 469 -19.85 -13.86 -52.81
N ALA A 470 -21.14 -14.21 -52.74
CA ALA A 470 -21.67 -15.53 -53.07
C ALA A 470 -22.97 -15.43 -53.89
N PRO A 471 -23.23 -16.35 -54.84
CA PRO A 471 -24.42 -16.33 -55.70
C PRO A 471 -25.70 -16.86 -55.03
N ALA A 472 -25.59 -17.39 -53.81
CA ALA A 472 -26.68 -17.95 -53.03
C ALA A 472 -26.49 -17.59 -51.54
N ALA A 473 -27.51 -17.87 -50.71
CA ALA A 473 -27.37 -17.77 -49.26
C ALA A 473 -26.42 -18.86 -48.72
N PRO A 474 -25.76 -18.62 -47.56
CA PRO A 474 -25.00 -19.67 -46.87
C PRO A 474 -25.94 -20.79 -46.36
N PRO A 475 -25.41 -22.00 -46.14
CA PRO A 475 -26.14 -23.05 -45.43
C PRO A 475 -26.47 -22.61 -43.99
N PRO A 476 -27.37 -23.33 -43.29
CA PRO A 476 -27.61 -23.12 -41.86
C PRO A 476 -26.30 -23.12 -41.07
N ILE A 477 -26.18 -22.22 -40.09
CA ILE A 477 -24.97 -22.09 -39.26
C ILE A 477 -24.67 -23.43 -38.57
N LYS A 478 -23.41 -23.88 -38.61
CA LYS A 478 -22.99 -25.04 -37.81
C LYS A 478 -22.80 -24.58 -36.37
N VAL A 479 -23.52 -25.22 -35.44
CA VAL A 479 -23.28 -25.04 -34.01
C VAL A 479 -22.12 -25.94 -33.61
N GLU A 480 -21.00 -25.34 -33.23
CA GLU A 480 -19.84 -26.04 -32.68
C GLU A 480 -19.94 -26.10 -31.16
N ALA A 481 -19.55 -27.22 -30.56
CA ALA A 481 -19.29 -27.27 -29.13
C ALA A 481 -17.86 -26.75 -28.90
N PRO A 482 -17.65 -25.63 -28.18
CA PRO A 482 -16.30 -25.12 -27.94
C PRO A 482 -15.47 -26.14 -27.14
N PRO A 483 -14.20 -26.39 -27.51
CA PRO A 483 -13.29 -27.12 -26.64
C PRO A 483 -13.08 -26.33 -25.33
N PRO A 484 -12.64 -26.95 -24.22
CA PRO A 484 -12.51 -26.30 -22.92
C PRO A 484 -11.81 -24.94 -22.98
N GLN A 485 -12.37 -23.94 -22.27
CA GLN A 485 -11.84 -22.58 -22.25
C GLN A 485 -10.40 -22.57 -21.70
N PRO A 486 -9.39 -22.09 -22.45
CA PRO A 486 -7.99 -22.22 -22.05
C PRO A 486 -7.61 -21.28 -20.90
N VAL A 487 -8.19 -20.08 -20.87
CA VAL A 487 -7.96 -19.03 -19.85
C VAL A 487 -9.24 -18.21 -19.64
N ARG A 488 -9.46 -17.65 -18.45
CA ARG A 488 -10.72 -16.95 -18.10
C ARG A 488 -10.97 -15.70 -18.94
N THR A 489 -9.92 -15.13 -19.52
CA THR A 489 -9.94 -13.94 -20.40
C THR A 489 -10.23 -14.29 -21.88
N ALA A 490 -10.19 -15.57 -22.25
CA ALA A 490 -10.51 -16.02 -23.61
C ALA A 490 -12.01 -16.01 -23.87
N VAL A 491 -12.38 -15.67 -25.09
CA VAL A 491 -13.76 -15.69 -25.60
C VAL A 491 -13.79 -16.59 -26.84
N TRP A 492 -14.80 -17.43 -26.95
CA TRP A 492 -15.02 -18.22 -28.17
C TRP A 492 -15.55 -17.29 -29.25
N ILE A 493 -14.82 -17.20 -30.37
CA ILE A 493 -15.37 -16.63 -31.60
C ILE A 493 -15.98 -17.77 -32.42
N GLU A 494 -17.25 -17.61 -32.77
CA GLU A 494 -18.02 -18.62 -33.53
C GLU A 494 -17.44 -18.79 -34.94
N GLY A 495 -17.39 -20.02 -35.42
CA GLY A 495 -17.06 -20.33 -36.81
C GLY A 495 -18.10 -19.76 -37.78
N PHE A 496 -17.74 -19.69 -39.06
CA PHE A 496 -18.61 -19.11 -40.10
C PHE A 496 -18.47 -19.81 -41.45
N TRP A 497 -19.54 -19.73 -42.24
CA TRP A 497 -19.52 -20.14 -43.64
C TRP A 497 -18.77 -19.11 -44.48
N GLN A 498 -17.83 -19.58 -45.29
CA GLN A 498 -17.13 -18.78 -46.29
C GLN A 498 -17.36 -19.37 -47.70
N TRP A 499 -17.49 -18.51 -48.70
CA TRP A 499 -17.50 -18.90 -50.11
C TRP A 499 -16.06 -18.93 -50.64
N ASN A 500 -15.64 -20.03 -51.26
CA ASN A 500 -14.28 -20.16 -51.84
C ASN A 500 -14.20 -19.81 -53.34
N GLY A 501 -15.31 -19.39 -53.95
CA GLY A 501 -15.47 -19.18 -55.40
C GLY A 501 -16.40 -20.21 -56.05
N THR A 502 -16.42 -21.45 -55.54
CA THR A 502 -17.14 -22.59 -56.14
C THR A 502 -18.08 -23.29 -55.15
N SER A 503 -17.76 -23.26 -53.86
CA SER A 503 -18.51 -23.95 -52.80
C SER A 503 -18.45 -23.25 -51.44
N TRP A 504 -19.38 -23.63 -50.57
CA TRP A 504 -19.42 -23.24 -49.17
C TRP A 504 -18.45 -24.09 -48.34
N ILE A 505 -17.43 -23.45 -47.77
CA ILE A 505 -16.52 -24.05 -46.79
C ILE A 505 -16.82 -23.51 -45.39
N TRP A 506 -16.59 -24.32 -44.37
CA TRP A 506 -16.77 -23.91 -42.99
C TRP A 506 -15.42 -23.54 -42.38
N ILE A 507 -15.31 -22.31 -41.88
CA ILE A 507 -14.16 -21.84 -41.11
C ILE A 507 -14.50 -22.08 -39.63
N PRO A 508 -13.75 -22.93 -38.91
CA PRO A 508 -14.08 -23.28 -37.53
C PRO A 508 -13.88 -22.10 -36.57
N GLY A 509 -14.61 -22.12 -35.46
CA GLY A 509 -14.43 -21.18 -34.37
C GLY A 509 -13.07 -21.34 -33.67
N SER A 510 -12.70 -20.33 -32.88
CA SER A 510 -11.45 -20.35 -32.10
C SER A 510 -11.58 -19.59 -30.79
N TRP A 511 -10.72 -19.91 -29.82
CA TRP A 511 -10.56 -19.10 -28.63
C TRP A 511 -9.67 -17.90 -28.93
N GLN A 512 -10.13 -16.69 -28.62
CA GLN A 512 -9.43 -15.43 -28.85
C GLN A 512 -9.43 -14.57 -27.58
N LEU A 513 -8.42 -13.73 -27.39
CA LEU A 513 -8.38 -12.79 -26.26
C LEU A 513 -9.20 -11.53 -26.57
N ARG A 514 -10.01 -11.09 -25.61
CA ARG A 514 -10.83 -9.89 -25.72
C ARG A 514 -9.94 -8.62 -25.65
N PRO A 515 -9.94 -7.71 -26.63
CA PRO A 515 -9.02 -6.55 -26.66
C PRO A 515 -9.18 -5.55 -25.49
N SER A 516 -10.38 -5.42 -24.93
CA SER A 516 -10.61 -4.75 -23.64
C SER A 516 -11.95 -5.21 -23.05
N ALA A 517 -12.16 -5.03 -21.75
CA ALA A 517 -13.42 -5.39 -21.08
C ALA A 517 -14.68 -4.80 -21.77
N THR A 518 -14.55 -3.62 -22.40
CA THR A 518 -15.65 -2.91 -23.09
C THR A 518 -15.94 -3.41 -24.51
N MET A 519 -15.23 -4.42 -25.02
CA MET A 519 -15.50 -5.04 -26.33
C MET A 519 -16.28 -6.35 -26.19
N THR A 520 -17.11 -6.64 -27.19
CA THR A 520 -17.74 -7.95 -27.42
C THR A 520 -17.49 -8.40 -28.86
N TRP A 521 -17.53 -9.71 -29.12
CA TRP A 521 -17.47 -10.22 -30.48
C TRP A 521 -18.81 -10.03 -31.20
N ARG A 522 -18.74 -9.69 -32.48
CA ARG A 522 -19.83 -9.77 -33.46
C ARG A 522 -19.43 -10.85 -34.45
N ALA A 523 -20.21 -11.93 -34.56
CA ALA A 523 -19.99 -12.99 -35.54
C ALA A 523 -20.03 -12.45 -36.98
N ALA A 524 -19.37 -13.15 -37.90
CA ALA A 524 -19.44 -12.85 -39.33
C ALA A 524 -20.85 -13.15 -39.86
N THR A 525 -21.34 -12.36 -40.82
CA THR A 525 -22.71 -12.50 -41.33
C THR A 525 -22.79 -12.20 -42.82
N TRP A 526 -23.55 -13.02 -43.55
CA TRP A 526 -23.84 -12.79 -44.96
C TRP A 526 -25.10 -11.94 -45.09
N GLN A 527 -25.01 -10.84 -45.85
CA GLN A 527 -26.15 -9.96 -46.10
C GLN A 527 -26.56 -10.01 -47.58
N PRO A 528 -27.86 -10.07 -47.91
CA PRO A 528 -28.31 -10.01 -49.30
C PRO A 528 -28.09 -8.61 -49.89
N ARG A 529 -27.64 -8.57 -51.15
CA ARG A 529 -27.40 -7.37 -51.96
C ARG A 529 -27.78 -7.65 -53.41
N GLY A 530 -29.04 -7.38 -53.76
CA GLY A 530 -29.57 -7.67 -55.09
C GLY A 530 -29.55 -9.17 -55.38
N SER A 531 -28.78 -9.58 -56.39
CA SER A 531 -28.61 -10.98 -56.82
C SER A 531 -27.48 -11.74 -56.12
N VAL A 532 -26.70 -11.09 -55.23
CA VAL A 532 -25.59 -11.72 -54.50
C VAL A 532 -25.75 -11.56 -53.00
N HIS A 533 -24.97 -12.34 -52.25
CA HIS A 533 -24.78 -12.15 -50.81
C HIS A 533 -23.35 -11.64 -50.57
N VAL A 534 -23.18 -10.68 -49.66
CA VAL A 534 -21.90 -10.08 -49.29
C VAL A 534 -21.55 -10.48 -47.86
N LEU A 535 -20.30 -10.89 -47.61
CA LEU A 535 -19.81 -11.22 -46.28
C LEU A 535 -19.43 -9.95 -45.50
N VAL A 536 -20.11 -9.68 -44.39
CA VAL A 536 -19.63 -8.74 -43.37
C VAL A 536 -18.78 -9.53 -42.36
N PRO A 537 -17.45 -9.27 -42.26
CA PRO A 537 -16.58 -10.01 -41.36
C PRO A 537 -16.94 -9.86 -39.88
N GLY A 538 -16.55 -10.87 -39.11
CA GLY A 538 -16.63 -10.83 -37.65
C GLY A 538 -15.67 -9.80 -37.07
N ALA A 539 -16.09 -9.09 -36.03
CA ALA A 539 -15.34 -7.95 -35.49
C ALA A 539 -15.54 -7.77 -33.98
N TRP A 540 -14.55 -7.17 -33.33
CA TRP A 540 -14.67 -6.69 -31.95
C TRP A 540 -15.37 -5.34 -31.93
N VAL A 541 -16.57 -5.28 -31.34
CA VAL A 541 -17.42 -4.08 -31.29
C VAL A 541 -17.63 -3.62 -29.84
N ARG A 542 -17.79 -2.32 -29.63
CA ARG A 542 -17.92 -1.74 -28.29
C ARG A 542 -19.31 -2.00 -27.69
N ILE A 543 -19.34 -2.53 -26.47
CA ILE A 543 -20.58 -2.74 -25.71
C ILE A 543 -21.31 -1.39 -25.53
N GLY A 544 -22.58 -1.33 -25.91
CA GLY A 544 -23.41 -0.12 -25.86
C GLY A 544 -23.27 0.82 -27.07
N GLY A 545 -22.34 0.57 -28.00
CA GLY A 545 -22.35 1.23 -29.30
C GLY A 545 -23.55 0.77 -30.14
N ARG A 546 -24.26 1.71 -30.76
CA ARG A 546 -25.19 1.37 -31.85
C ARG A 546 -24.39 0.96 -33.09
N ARG A 547 -25.04 0.18 -33.97
CA ARG A 547 -24.52 -0.13 -35.31
C ARG A 547 -24.47 1.13 -36.17
#